data_AF-A0A2V6CFC5-F1
#
_entry.id   AF-A0A2V6CFC5-F1
#
_cell.length_a   1.000
_cell.length_b   1.000
_cell.length_c   1.000
_cell.angle_alpha   90.00
_cell.angle_beta   90.00
_cell.angle_gamma   90.00
#
_symmetry.space_group_name_H-M   'P 1'
#
loop_
_entity.id
_entity.type
_entity.pdbx_description
1 polymer ?
#
loop_
_entity_poly.entity_id
_entity_poly.type
_entity_poly.pdbx_seq_one_letter_code
_entity_poly.pdbx_strand_id
1 'polypeptide(L)'
;MQRYTPALLQPWADSARAIHLSDIAFTDHDRYHTGIDFGEIDRMREQNPDLHIRAGIELDNDPVHSPTGRKWIERNWDKLDFVLGSVHFLDRRDQMFDSIPVGAEQFKGCDIDALYADYFRRVCEIAATGLVDCLAHLDLIKIHGHRPKADIDAIVAETLDVIRSRDVTIELSTAGWRKPVNELYPG
;
A
#
# COMPACT_ATOMS: atom_id res chain seq x y z
N MET A 1 16.26 -5.86 9.51
CA MET A 1 15.26 -6.43 8.59
C MET A 1 15.02 -7.88 8.94
N GLN A 2 13.77 -8.34 8.84
CA GLN A 2 13.44 -9.75 8.76
C GLN A 2 13.62 -10.20 7.30
N ARG A 3 14.29 -11.34 7.07
CA ARG A 3 14.50 -11.88 5.71
C ARG A 3 13.40 -12.86 5.37
N TYR A 4 13.03 -12.92 4.09
CA TYR A 4 12.09 -13.89 3.57
C TYR A 4 12.68 -15.28 3.76
N THR A 5 11.88 -16.15 4.36
CA THR A 5 12.21 -17.56 4.58
C THR A 5 10.90 -18.34 4.59
N PRO A 6 10.91 -19.65 4.29
CA PRO A 6 9.70 -20.47 4.41
C PRO A 6 9.09 -20.41 5.81
N ALA A 7 9.92 -20.35 6.86
CA ALA A 7 9.44 -20.22 8.24
C ALA A 7 8.64 -18.92 8.48
N LEU A 8 8.97 -17.84 7.78
CA LEU A 8 8.23 -16.58 7.84
C LEU A 8 6.97 -16.60 6.97
N LEU A 9 7.07 -17.15 5.75
CA LEU A 9 6.04 -17.00 4.72
C LEU A 9 4.98 -18.10 4.75
N GLN A 10 5.34 -19.33 5.12
CA GLN A 10 4.43 -20.49 5.12
C GLN A 10 3.17 -20.29 5.97
N PRO A 11 3.22 -19.67 7.17
CA PRO A 11 2.01 -19.42 7.95
C PRO A 11 0.93 -18.61 7.20
N TRP A 12 1.34 -17.72 6.28
CA TRP A 12 0.41 -16.95 5.45
C TRP A 12 -0.23 -17.81 4.34
N ALA A 13 0.55 -18.69 3.70
CA ALA A 13 0.03 -19.65 2.72
C ALA A 13 -0.97 -20.63 3.36
N ASP A 14 -0.67 -21.11 4.57
CA ASP A 14 -1.56 -21.99 5.32
C ASP A 14 -2.86 -21.27 5.72
N SER A 15 -2.75 -20.00 6.16
CA SER A 15 -3.91 -19.16 6.48
C SER A 15 -4.77 -18.90 5.25
N ALA A 16 -4.16 -18.61 4.09
CA ALA A 16 -4.85 -18.42 2.82
C ALA A 16 -5.67 -19.66 2.43
N ARG A 17 -5.09 -20.86 2.55
CA ARG A 17 -5.82 -22.13 2.32
C ARG A 17 -6.99 -22.32 3.26
N ALA A 18 -6.82 -21.99 4.54
CA ALA A 18 -7.87 -22.16 5.55
C ALA A 18 -9.14 -21.35 5.23
N ILE A 19 -9.01 -20.28 4.45
CA ILE A 19 -10.13 -19.44 3.99
C ILE A 19 -10.38 -19.57 2.46
N HIS A 20 -9.85 -20.62 1.85
CA HIS A 20 -10.06 -20.97 0.44
C HIS A 20 -9.58 -19.92 -0.59
N LEU A 21 -8.54 -19.15 -0.24
CA LEU A 21 -7.83 -18.33 -1.22
C LEU A 21 -6.90 -19.21 -2.06
N SER A 22 -6.85 -18.93 -3.36
CA SER A 22 -6.00 -19.63 -4.33
C SER A 22 -4.91 -18.74 -4.95
N ASP A 23 -4.91 -17.44 -4.65
CA ASP A 23 -3.96 -16.46 -5.15
C ASP A 23 -3.62 -15.47 -4.03
N ILE A 24 -2.32 -15.29 -3.75
CA ILE A 24 -1.82 -14.35 -2.75
C ILE A 24 -0.58 -13.62 -3.26
N ALA A 25 -0.38 -12.40 -2.79
CA ALA A 25 0.84 -11.63 -2.98
C ALA A 25 1.44 -11.26 -1.62
N PHE A 26 2.75 -11.39 -1.51
CA PHE A 26 3.49 -10.78 -0.40
C PHE A 26 3.90 -9.37 -0.83
N THR A 27 3.45 -8.34 -0.12
CA THR A 27 3.64 -6.93 -0.49
C THR A 27 4.18 -6.10 0.67
N ASP A 28 5.31 -6.51 1.26
CA ASP A 28 5.95 -5.68 2.28
C ASP A 28 6.33 -4.30 1.74
N HIS A 29 6.38 -3.30 2.62
CA HIS A 29 6.86 -1.97 2.27
C HIS A 29 8.27 -2.00 1.67
N ASP A 30 8.48 -1.17 0.65
CA ASP A 30 9.72 -1.02 -0.10
C ASP A 30 10.95 -0.68 0.75
N ARG A 31 10.77 0.01 1.88
CA ARG A 31 11.80 0.22 2.92
C ARG A 31 12.42 -1.10 3.42
N TYR A 32 11.71 -2.22 3.30
CA TYR A 32 12.15 -3.56 3.70
C TYR A 32 12.60 -4.43 2.53
N HIS A 33 12.79 -3.89 1.32
CA HIS A 33 13.18 -4.64 0.11
C HIS A 33 14.41 -5.55 0.33
N THR A 34 15.25 -5.20 1.30
CA THR A 34 16.48 -5.89 1.64
C THR A 34 16.22 -7.27 2.24
N GLY A 35 15.02 -7.51 2.77
CA GLY A 35 14.59 -8.80 3.26
C GLY A 35 13.99 -9.69 2.16
N ILE A 36 13.57 -9.13 1.03
CA ILE A 36 12.96 -9.88 -0.07
C ILE A 36 14.02 -10.73 -0.75
N ASP A 37 13.73 -12.03 -0.86
CA ASP A 37 14.58 -13.02 -1.53
C ASP A 37 13.74 -13.80 -2.52
N PHE A 38 13.92 -13.51 -3.81
CA PHE A 38 13.19 -14.18 -4.89
C PHE A 38 13.40 -15.70 -4.89
N GLY A 39 14.56 -16.20 -4.47
CA GLY A 39 14.81 -17.64 -4.39
C GLY A 39 14.00 -18.31 -3.29
N GLU A 40 13.73 -17.61 -2.19
CA GLU A 40 12.83 -18.12 -1.14
C GLU A 40 11.36 -18.05 -1.58
N ILE A 41 10.97 -17.06 -2.39
CA ILE A 41 9.64 -17.01 -3.00
C ILE A 41 9.46 -18.16 -3.99
N ASP A 42 10.47 -18.48 -4.80
CA ASP A 42 10.42 -19.62 -5.73
C ASP A 42 10.29 -20.94 -4.97
N ARG A 43 11.04 -21.13 -3.86
CA ARG A 43 10.83 -22.30 -2.98
C ARG A 43 9.43 -22.34 -2.39
N MET A 44 8.87 -21.19 -2.00
CA MET A 44 7.49 -21.12 -1.52
C MET A 44 6.49 -21.59 -2.59
N ARG A 45 6.69 -21.21 -3.86
CA ARG A 45 5.87 -21.68 -4.98
C ARG A 45 5.99 -23.19 -5.18
N GLU A 46 7.22 -23.72 -5.16
CA GLU A 46 7.47 -25.16 -5.30
C GLU A 46 6.81 -25.98 -4.17
N GLN A 47 6.83 -25.47 -2.94
CA GLN A 47 6.26 -26.13 -1.76
C GLN A 47 4.73 -26.00 -1.69
N ASN A 48 4.14 -25.06 -2.42
CA ASN A 48 2.71 -24.75 -2.38
C ASN A 48 2.11 -24.73 -3.80
N PRO A 49 2.17 -25.84 -4.56
CA PRO A 49 1.79 -25.86 -5.97
C PRO A 49 0.29 -25.62 -6.24
N ASP A 50 -0.55 -25.72 -5.20
CA ASP A 50 -1.98 -25.44 -5.24
C ASP A 50 -2.32 -23.96 -4.97
N LEU A 51 -1.34 -23.13 -4.61
CA LEU A 51 -1.51 -21.72 -4.29
C LEU A 51 -0.66 -20.86 -5.24
N HIS A 52 -1.29 -19.91 -5.94
CA HIS A 52 -0.56 -18.94 -6.75
C HIS A 52 0.08 -17.88 -5.85
N ILE A 53 1.41 -17.95 -5.68
CA ILE A 53 2.17 -17.04 -4.83
C ILE A 53 2.91 -16.01 -5.70
N ARG A 54 2.59 -14.74 -5.50
CA ARG A 54 3.16 -13.58 -6.19
C ARG A 54 4.26 -12.92 -5.36
N ALA A 55 5.37 -12.61 -6.02
CA ALA A 55 6.41 -11.75 -5.50
C ALA A 55 5.96 -10.30 -5.67
N GLY A 56 5.55 -9.64 -4.60
CA GLY A 56 5.13 -8.25 -4.65
C GLY A 56 5.90 -7.37 -3.69
N ILE A 57 5.55 -6.09 -3.72
CA ILE A 57 6.09 -5.06 -2.84
C ILE A 57 5.13 -3.87 -2.80
N GLU A 58 5.16 -3.11 -1.70
CA GLU A 58 4.40 -1.87 -1.58
C GLU A 58 5.35 -0.66 -1.66
N LEU A 59 5.29 0.07 -2.77
CA LEU A 59 5.95 1.35 -2.97
C LEU A 59 5.15 2.45 -2.27
N ASP A 60 5.67 2.93 -1.13
CA ASP A 60 5.06 4.03 -0.40
C ASP A 60 5.66 5.40 -0.81
N ASN A 61 5.16 6.47 -0.18
CA ASN A 61 5.65 7.83 -0.36
C ASN A 61 6.63 8.29 0.75
N ASP A 62 7.33 7.36 1.42
CA ASP A 62 8.34 7.69 2.42
C ASP A 62 9.45 8.57 1.84
N PRO A 63 9.62 9.78 2.38
CA PRO A 63 10.54 10.76 1.81
C PRO A 63 12.02 10.47 2.10
N VAL A 64 12.33 9.42 2.85
CA VAL A 64 13.67 8.96 3.26
C VAL A 64 14.00 7.63 2.55
N HIS A 65 13.13 6.64 2.64
CA HIS A 65 13.43 5.26 2.22
C HIS A 65 12.98 4.94 0.79
N SER A 66 11.81 5.42 0.36
CA SER A 66 11.26 5.05 -0.96
C SER A 66 12.07 5.51 -2.16
N PRO A 67 12.91 6.57 -2.10
CA PRO A 67 13.84 6.83 -3.21
C PRO A 67 14.81 5.66 -3.47
N THR A 68 15.18 4.90 -2.43
CA THR A 68 15.98 3.67 -2.58
C THR A 68 15.09 2.49 -2.93
N GLY A 69 13.93 2.39 -2.27
CA GLY A 69 12.82 1.47 -2.57
C GLY A 69 12.48 1.38 -4.05
N ARG A 70 12.09 2.52 -4.62
CA ARG A 70 11.80 2.73 -6.03
C ARG A 70 12.92 2.26 -6.96
N LYS A 71 14.18 2.60 -6.67
CA LYS A 71 15.33 2.15 -7.50
C LYS A 71 15.49 0.64 -7.46
N TRP A 72 15.19 0.01 -6.33
CA TRP A 72 15.19 -1.45 -6.22
C TRP A 72 14.06 -2.06 -7.04
N ILE A 73 12.86 -1.47 -7.01
CA ILE A 73 11.71 -1.88 -7.82
C ILE A 73 12.05 -1.77 -9.31
N GLU A 74 12.54 -0.62 -9.77
CA GLU A 74 12.96 -0.41 -11.17
C GLU A 74 13.96 -1.48 -11.65
N ARG A 75 14.91 -1.88 -10.79
CA ARG A 75 15.93 -2.90 -11.12
C ARG A 75 15.41 -4.33 -11.12
N ASN A 76 14.33 -4.59 -10.40
CA ASN A 76 13.76 -5.93 -10.22
C ASN A 76 12.35 -6.04 -10.80
N TRP A 77 11.93 -5.08 -11.63
CA TRP A 77 10.57 -5.00 -12.17
C TRP A 77 10.15 -6.32 -12.82
N ASP A 78 11.01 -6.91 -13.66
CA ASP A 78 10.75 -8.18 -14.35
C ASP A 78 10.68 -9.41 -13.43
N LYS A 79 10.96 -9.25 -12.13
CA LYS A 79 10.87 -10.31 -11.12
C LYS A 79 9.70 -10.10 -10.15
N LEU A 80 9.06 -8.94 -10.21
CA LEU A 80 7.89 -8.63 -9.40
C LEU A 80 6.64 -8.97 -10.21
N ASP A 81 5.69 -9.62 -9.56
CA ASP A 81 4.40 -9.96 -10.14
C ASP A 81 3.33 -8.90 -9.84
N PHE A 82 3.57 -8.05 -8.83
CA PHE A 82 2.59 -7.07 -8.34
C PHE A 82 3.23 -5.99 -7.47
N VAL A 83 2.98 -4.71 -7.79
CA VAL A 83 3.44 -3.57 -6.99
C VAL A 83 2.25 -2.74 -6.52
N LEU A 84 2.08 -2.66 -5.19
CA LEU A 84 1.15 -1.72 -4.57
C LEU A 84 1.78 -0.33 -4.49
N GLY A 85 0.97 0.70 -4.69
CA GLY A 85 1.33 2.10 -4.46
C GLY A 85 0.54 2.68 -3.29
N SER A 86 1.21 3.31 -2.34
CA SER A 86 0.55 3.83 -1.13
C SER A 86 1.05 5.20 -0.67
N VAL A 87 0.21 5.85 0.14
CA VAL A 87 0.50 7.14 0.77
C VAL A 87 0.34 6.99 2.28
N HIS A 88 1.45 7.10 3.01
CA HIS A 88 1.52 7.02 4.48
C HIS A 88 2.10 8.29 5.13
N PHE A 89 2.70 9.18 4.33
CA PHE A 89 3.31 10.42 4.80
C PHE A 89 2.60 11.64 4.23
N LEU A 90 2.31 12.61 5.11
CA LEU A 90 1.84 13.95 4.75
C LEU A 90 3.05 14.91 4.77
N ASP A 91 2.97 16.01 5.53
CA ASP A 91 4.05 16.99 5.63
C ASP A 91 5.16 16.59 6.61
N ARG A 92 4.84 15.82 7.66
CA ARG A 92 5.87 15.31 8.58
C ARG A 92 6.62 14.16 7.92
N ARG A 93 7.92 14.37 7.70
CA ARG A 93 8.78 13.41 6.97
C ARG A 93 9.27 12.24 7.82
N ASP A 94 9.19 12.37 9.14
CA ASP A 94 9.71 11.42 10.12
C ASP A 94 8.62 10.58 10.79
N GLN A 95 7.36 10.81 10.44
CA GLN A 95 6.21 10.15 11.07
C GLN A 95 5.07 9.92 10.07
N MET A 96 4.67 8.65 9.94
CA MET A 96 3.50 8.28 9.14
C MET A 96 2.22 8.80 9.82
N PHE A 97 1.28 9.33 9.02
CA PHE A 97 0.04 9.90 9.56
C PHE A 97 -0.89 8.81 10.10
N ASP A 98 -0.78 7.58 9.60
CA ASP A 98 -1.64 6.43 9.91
C ASP A 98 -1.14 5.58 11.08
N SER A 99 -0.03 5.97 11.71
CA SER A 99 0.42 5.39 12.97
C SER A 99 -0.59 5.67 14.09
N ILE A 100 -1.11 4.64 14.75
CA ILE A 100 -2.14 4.79 15.79
C ILE A 100 -1.53 4.57 17.19
N PRO A 101 -1.79 5.46 18.18
CA PRO A 101 -2.57 6.70 18.07
C PRO A 101 -1.76 7.92 17.61
N VAL A 102 -0.43 7.83 17.58
CA VAL A 102 0.47 8.99 17.55
C VAL A 102 0.31 9.87 16.30
N GLY A 103 0.02 9.28 15.15
CA GLY A 103 -0.19 9.97 13.87
C GLY A 103 -1.41 10.89 13.85
N ALA A 104 -2.38 10.69 14.75
CA ALA A 104 -3.56 11.57 14.86
C ALA A 104 -3.19 13.02 15.20
N GLU A 105 -2.05 13.25 15.88
CA GLU A 105 -1.56 14.60 16.19
C GLU A 105 -1.21 15.42 14.95
N GLN A 106 -1.08 14.80 13.78
CA GLN A 106 -0.86 15.50 12.51
C GLN A 106 -2.11 16.21 11.98
N PHE A 107 -3.30 15.86 12.47
CA PHE A 107 -4.57 16.44 12.02
C PHE A 107 -5.03 17.61 12.92
N LYS A 108 -4.43 17.75 14.11
CA LYS A 108 -4.86 18.71 15.11
C LYS A 108 -4.57 20.15 14.68
N GLY A 109 -5.64 20.93 14.50
CA GLY A 109 -5.55 22.33 14.07
C GLY A 109 -5.29 22.51 12.58
N CYS A 110 -5.28 21.43 11.80
CA CYS A 110 -5.17 21.48 10.36
C CYS A 110 -6.53 21.68 9.69
N ASP A 111 -6.50 22.19 8.47
CA ASP A 111 -7.65 22.18 7.58
C ASP A 111 -7.80 20.80 6.95
N ILE A 112 -8.89 20.09 7.31
CA ILE A 112 -9.12 18.72 6.85
C ILE A 112 -9.39 18.67 5.34
N ASP A 113 -10.03 19.68 4.77
CA ASP A 113 -10.31 19.72 3.33
C ASP A 113 -8.99 19.81 2.55
N ALA A 114 -8.07 20.67 3.02
CA ALA A 114 -6.74 20.80 2.44
C ALA A 114 -5.90 19.52 2.59
N LEU A 115 -6.00 18.81 3.72
CA LEU A 115 -5.30 17.53 3.92
C LEU A 115 -5.80 16.44 2.96
N TYR A 116 -7.10 16.37 2.71
CA TYR A 116 -7.66 15.43 1.73
C TYR A 116 -7.18 15.76 0.33
N ALA A 117 -7.21 17.04 -0.07
CA ALA A 117 -6.69 17.47 -1.37
C ALA A 117 -5.19 17.12 -1.53
N ASP A 118 -4.38 17.37 -0.51
CA ASP A 118 -2.96 17.01 -0.52
C ASP A 118 -2.72 15.50 -0.60
N TYR A 119 -3.52 14.73 0.14
CA TYR A 119 -3.45 13.27 0.12
C TYR A 119 -3.77 12.71 -1.28
N PHE A 120 -4.87 13.12 -1.91
CA PHE A 120 -5.23 12.67 -3.26
C PHE A 120 -4.24 13.14 -4.34
N ARG A 121 -3.66 14.34 -4.18
CA ARG A 121 -2.54 14.78 -5.03
C ARG A 121 -1.37 13.81 -4.95
N ARG A 122 -0.97 13.38 -3.73
CA ARG A 122 0.12 12.40 -3.54
C ARG A 122 -0.21 11.01 -4.09
N VAL A 123 -1.47 10.59 -3.98
CA VAL A 123 -1.95 9.35 -4.63
C VAL A 123 -1.74 9.43 -6.15
N CYS A 124 -2.12 10.54 -6.77
CA CYS A 124 -1.89 10.77 -8.20
C CYS A 124 -0.40 10.78 -8.55
N GLU A 125 0.46 11.33 -7.69
CA GLU A 125 1.92 11.31 -7.88
C GLU A 125 2.50 9.90 -7.84
N ILE A 126 2.03 9.05 -6.93
CA ILE A 126 2.40 7.63 -6.88
C ILE A 126 1.96 6.91 -8.15
N ALA A 127 0.70 7.09 -8.59
CA ALA A 127 0.22 6.52 -9.84
C ALA A 127 1.03 7.02 -11.06
N ALA A 128 1.42 8.31 -11.06
CA ALA A 128 2.18 8.91 -12.15
C ALA A 128 3.60 8.36 -12.30
N THR A 129 4.14 7.66 -11.27
CA THR A 129 5.47 7.02 -11.34
C THR A 129 5.56 5.95 -12.43
N GLY A 130 4.43 5.31 -12.77
CA GLY A 130 4.40 4.17 -13.70
C GLY A 130 5.06 2.90 -13.14
N LEU A 131 5.21 2.81 -11.81
CA LEU A 131 5.86 1.69 -11.11
C LEU A 131 4.89 1.00 -10.14
N VAL A 132 3.59 1.11 -10.36
CA VAL A 132 2.56 0.51 -9.51
C VAL A 132 1.47 -0.11 -10.39
N ASP A 133 0.97 -1.26 -9.97
CA ASP A 133 -0.13 -1.97 -10.62
C ASP A 133 -1.47 -1.64 -9.95
N CYS A 134 -1.44 -1.31 -8.66
CA CYS A 134 -2.63 -1.08 -7.84
C CYS A 134 -2.36 -0.05 -6.73
N LEU A 135 -3.31 0.85 -6.48
CA LEU A 135 -3.23 1.80 -5.36
C LEU A 135 -3.86 1.20 -4.11
N ALA A 136 -3.08 1.15 -3.03
CA ALA A 136 -3.50 0.63 -1.74
C ALA A 136 -4.45 1.59 -1.02
N HIS A 137 -5.46 1.02 -0.34
CA HIS A 137 -6.37 1.71 0.59
C HIS A 137 -6.59 3.21 0.27
N LEU A 138 -7.30 3.46 -0.83
CA LEU A 138 -7.32 4.74 -1.54
C LEU A 138 -7.77 5.96 -0.72
N ASP A 139 -8.52 5.77 0.37
CA ASP A 139 -9.00 6.84 1.24
C ASP A 139 -8.42 6.77 2.65
N LEU A 140 -7.23 6.15 2.83
CA LEU A 140 -6.57 5.93 4.13
C LEU A 140 -6.48 7.19 5.01
N ILE A 141 -6.44 8.39 4.42
CA ILE A 141 -6.47 9.68 5.13
C ILE A 141 -7.56 9.75 6.22
N LYS A 142 -8.63 8.98 6.04
CA LYS A 142 -9.79 8.90 6.91
C LYS A 142 -9.58 8.05 8.19
N ILE A 143 -8.42 7.39 8.34
CA ILE A 143 -8.10 6.36 9.35
C ILE A 143 -8.41 6.74 10.82
N HIS A 144 -8.21 8.01 11.18
CA HIS A 144 -8.48 8.53 12.54
C HIS A 144 -9.89 9.11 12.71
N GLY A 145 -10.74 9.00 11.70
CA GLY A 145 -12.12 9.51 11.73
C GLY A 145 -12.29 10.97 11.31
N HIS A 146 -11.22 11.65 10.88
CA HIS A 146 -11.32 13.00 10.31
C HIS A 146 -12.02 12.94 8.95
N ARG A 147 -12.99 13.84 8.72
CA ARG A 147 -13.79 13.92 7.50
C ARG A 147 -13.75 15.34 6.92
N PRO A 148 -13.72 15.49 5.60
CA PRO A 148 -13.79 16.78 4.96
C PRO A 148 -15.17 17.41 5.23
N LYS A 149 -15.21 18.73 5.24
CA LYS A 149 -16.45 19.54 5.26
C LYS A 149 -16.90 19.86 3.83
N ALA A 150 -15.93 20.04 2.92
CA ALA A 150 -16.20 20.25 1.52
C ALA A 150 -16.54 18.94 0.80
N ASP A 151 -17.24 19.08 -0.32
CA ASP A 151 -17.43 17.99 -1.26
C ASP A 151 -16.07 17.63 -1.91
N ILE A 152 -15.77 16.34 -1.97
CA ILE A 152 -14.53 15.80 -2.54
C ILE A 152 -14.76 15.09 -3.88
N ASP A 153 -16.00 15.04 -4.39
CA ASP A 153 -16.37 14.32 -5.61
C ASP A 153 -15.49 14.72 -6.80
N ALA A 154 -15.17 16.01 -6.94
CA ALA A 154 -14.30 16.50 -8.01
C ALA A 154 -12.87 15.94 -7.92
N ILE A 155 -12.28 15.89 -6.72
CA ILE A 155 -10.92 15.40 -6.49
C ILE A 155 -10.88 13.87 -6.64
N VAL A 156 -11.92 13.19 -6.17
CA VAL A 156 -12.08 11.74 -6.35
C VAL A 156 -12.22 11.42 -7.84
N ALA A 157 -13.06 12.15 -8.58
CA ALA A 157 -13.23 11.96 -10.02
C ALA A 157 -11.92 12.16 -10.79
N GLU A 158 -11.17 13.23 -10.50
CA GLU A 158 -9.86 13.47 -11.10
C GLU A 158 -8.87 12.32 -10.79
N THR A 159 -8.87 11.83 -9.55
CA THR A 159 -8.04 10.69 -9.14
C THR A 159 -8.43 9.43 -9.92
N LEU A 160 -9.72 9.15 -10.07
CA LEU A 160 -10.22 8.00 -10.83
C LEU A 160 -9.88 8.11 -12.33
N ASP A 161 -9.91 9.31 -12.90
CA ASP A 161 -9.47 9.56 -14.27
C ASP A 161 -7.97 9.26 -14.45
N VAL A 162 -7.12 9.67 -13.50
CA VAL A 162 -5.69 9.32 -13.49
C VAL A 162 -5.51 7.81 -13.44
N ILE A 163 -6.17 7.14 -12.51
CA ILE A 163 -6.14 5.67 -12.35
C ILE A 163 -6.52 4.97 -13.65
N ARG A 164 -7.63 5.40 -14.27
CA ARG A 164 -8.12 4.85 -15.53
C ARG A 164 -7.15 5.08 -16.68
N SER A 165 -6.55 6.26 -16.77
CA SER A 165 -5.61 6.64 -17.84
C SER A 165 -4.28 5.89 -17.76
N ARG A 166 -3.90 5.45 -16.55
CA ARG A 166 -2.66 4.72 -16.27
C ARG A 166 -2.84 3.20 -16.24
N ASP A 167 -4.07 2.72 -16.39
CA ASP A 167 -4.43 1.30 -16.29
C ASP A 167 -4.04 0.68 -14.93
N VAL A 168 -4.22 1.47 -13.86
CA VAL A 168 -3.93 1.07 -12.47
C VAL A 168 -5.23 0.63 -11.80
N THR A 169 -5.18 -0.36 -10.90
CA THR A 169 -6.36 -0.79 -10.12
C THR A 169 -6.40 -0.16 -8.72
N ILE A 170 -7.47 -0.40 -7.97
CA ILE A 170 -7.63 0.08 -6.59
C ILE A 170 -7.80 -1.13 -5.67
N GLU A 171 -7.08 -1.13 -4.55
CA GLU A 171 -7.22 -2.12 -3.50
C GLU A 171 -8.51 -1.86 -2.69
N LEU A 172 -9.28 -2.92 -2.42
CA LEU A 172 -10.32 -2.93 -1.40
C LEU A 172 -9.77 -3.52 -0.09
N SER A 173 -9.25 -2.67 0.78
CA SER A 173 -8.59 -3.07 2.02
C SER A 173 -9.57 -3.20 3.18
N THR A 174 -9.65 -4.42 3.73
CA THR A 174 -10.40 -4.72 4.97
C THR A 174 -9.71 -4.21 6.23
N ALA A 175 -8.54 -3.58 6.11
CA ALA A 175 -7.75 -3.12 7.23
C ALA A 175 -8.48 -2.07 8.08
N GLY A 176 -9.27 -1.21 7.45
CA GLY A 176 -9.93 -0.10 8.16
C GLY A 176 -10.96 -0.53 9.20
N TRP A 177 -11.58 -1.71 9.07
CA TRP A 177 -12.41 -2.30 10.13
C TRP A 177 -11.66 -2.60 11.44
N ARG A 178 -10.33 -2.64 11.39
CA ARG A 178 -9.46 -2.84 12.58
C ARG A 178 -8.83 -1.53 13.06
N LYS A 179 -9.21 -0.39 12.48
CA LYS A 179 -8.69 0.95 12.79
C LYS A 179 -9.79 1.82 13.40
N PRO A 180 -9.48 2.99 14.00
CA PRO A 180 -10.47 3.86 14.63
C PRO A 180 -11.66 4.22 13.73
N VAL A 181 -11.43 4.36 12.43
CA VAL A 181 -12.49 4.64 11.46
C VAL A 181 -13.52 3.52 11.30
N ASN A 182 -13.14 2.26 11.50
CA ASN A 182 -14.02 1.10 11.41
C ASN A 182 -14.81 0.99 10.07
N GLU A 183 -14.16 1.28 8.96
CA GLU A 183 -14.74 1.26 7.60
C GLU A 183 -13.80 0.54 6.62
N LEU A 184 -14.29 0.15 5.44
CA LEU A 184 -13.45 -0.35 4.34
C LEU A 184 -12.60 0.80 3.75
N TYR A 185 -11.48 0.47 3.12
CA TYR A 185 -10.74 1.41 2.26
C TYR A 185 -10.73 0.96 0.79
N PRO A 186 -11.22 1.76 -0.17
CA PRO A 186 -12.20 2.82 0.03
C PRO A 186 -13.53 2.31 0.59
N GLY A 187 -14.29 3.15 1.30
CA GLY A 187 -15.58 2.78 1.89
C GLY A 187 -16.42 3.94 2.39
#